data_AF-V4W0T3-F1
#
_entry.id   AF-V4W0T3-F1
#
_cell.length_a   1.000
_cell.length_b   1.000
_cell.length_c   1.000
_cell.angle_alpha   90.00
_cell.angle_beta   90.00
_cell.angle_gamma   90.00
#
_symmetry.space_group_name_H-M   'P 1'
#
loop_
_entity.id
_entity.type
_entity.pdbx_description
1 polymer ?
#
loop_
_entity_poly.entity_id
_entity_poly.type
_entity_poly.pdbx_seq_one_letter_code
_entity_poly.pdbx_strand_id
1 'polypeptide(L)'
;MSSWKNLLLKIGDNCPEYGNSDDLKDHIETCFGVIRRELEHSFDDVPHYIINCAEQIPHKIPLYGTLVGLLNLENEDFVKKVVETTQRKFQDALDSGNCDRIRILMRFLTVMMCSKILQPGSLVVVFETLLSSAATTVDEDKGNPSWQARADFYVTCILSCLPWGGAELIEQVPEEIERVMAGLEAYLSIRRHTSDTGLSFFEEDDESGKGLVEK
;
A
#
# COMPACT_ATOMS: atom_id res chain seq x y z
N MET A 1 23.70 17.71 0.37
CA MET A 1 23.04 16.38 0.52
C MET A 1 24.01 15.34 0.02
N SER A 2 24.15 14.19 0.70
CA SER A 2 24.99 13.10 0.22
C SER A 2 24.56 12.68 -1.19
N SER A 3 25.52 12.36 -2.06
CA SER A 3 25.28 12.09 -3.49
C SER A 3 24.19 11.02 -3.70
N TRP A 4 24.16 9.99 -2.84
CA TRP A 4 23.19 8.89 -2.93
C TRP A 4 21.75 9.28 -2.55
N LYS A 5 21.55 10.23 -1.61
CA LYS A 5 20.22 10.69 -1.19
C LYS A 5 19.50 11.39 -2.34
N ASN A 6 20.22 12.28 -3.04
CA ASN A 6 19.70 12.94 -4.22
C ASN A 6 19.39 11.96 -5.35
N LEU A 7 20.29 10.99 -5.58
CA LEU A 7 20.10 9.97 -6.61
C LEU A 7 18.83 9.16 -6.34
N LEU A 8 18.66 8.65 -5.11
CA LEU A 8 17.47 7.90 -4.73
C LEU A 8 16.19 8.72 -4.88
N LEU A 9 16.19 9.96 -4.40
CA LEU A 9 15.01 10.83 -4.47
C LEU A 9 14.54 11.04 -5.93
N LYS A 10 15.51 11.22 -6.83
CA LYS A 10 15.28 11.51 -8.25
C LYS A 10 15.17 10.27 -9.14
N ILE A 11 15.13 9.06 -8.57
CA ILE A 11 14.96 7.85 -9.38
C ILE A 11 13.73 7.97 -10.29
N GLY A 12 13.89 7.62 -11.56
CA GLY A 12 12.86 7.79 -12.59
C GLY A 12 12.58 9.21 -13.09
N ASP A 13 13.31 10.23 -12.62
CA ASP A 13 13.25 11.58 -13.19
C ASP A 13 14.32 11.74 -14.27
N ASN A 14 14.04 12.54 -15.31
CA ASN A 14 15.05 12.93 -16.28
C ASN A 14 16.03 13.93 -15.62
N CYS A 15 17.23 13.44 -15.31
CA CYS A 15 18.20 14.15 -14.48
C CYS A 15 19.64 13.81 -14.93
N PRO A 16 20.57 14.78 -14.92
CA PRO A 16 21.96 14.53 -15.36
C PRO A 16 22.70 13.50 -14.50
N GLU A 17 22.28 13.29 -13.25
CA GLU A 17 22.79 12.24 -12.36
C GLU A 17 22.57 10.82 -12.91
N TYR A 18 21.59 10.63 -13.80
CA TYR A 18 21.34 9.38 -14.53
C TYR A 18 21.85 9.42 -15.99
N GLY A 19 22.77 10.35 -16.30
CA GLY A 19 23.38 10.44 -17.63
C GLY A 19 22.42 10.87 -18.74
N ASN A 20 21.28 11.49 -18.39
CA ASN A 20 20.17 11.78 -19.31
C ASN A 20 19.61 10.52 -20.02
N SER A 21 19.75 9.33 -19.40
CA SER A 21 18.95 8.19 -19.81
C SER A 21 17.47 8.48 -19.49
N ASP A 22 16.57 8.01 -20.35
CA ASP A 22 15.13 7.97 -20.06
C ASP A 22 14.69 6.53 -19.67
N ASP A 23 15.63 5.57 -19.63
CA ASP A 23 15.34 4.18 -19.26
C ASP A 23 15.33 3.99 -17.74
N LEU A 24 14.16 3.61 -17.20
CA LEU A 24 13.98 3.31 -15.79
C LEU A 24 14.86 2.17 -15.31
N LYS A 25 15.19 1.21 -16.18
CA LYS A 25 16.07 0.09 -15.81
C LYS A 25 17.48 0.60 -15.50
N ASP A 26 18.05 1.44 -16.37
CA ASP A 26 19.35 2.05 -16.16
C ASP A 26 19.38 2.89 -14.87
N HIS A 27 18.27 3.60 -14.58
CA HIS A 27 18.14 4.39 -13.36
C HIS A 27 18.20 3.50 -12.11
N ILE A 28 17.47 2.38 -12.11
CA ILE A 28 17.46 1.42 -11.00
C ILE A 28 18.84 0.80 -10.83
N GLU A 29 19.49 0.32 -11.88
CA GLU A 29 20.82 -0.29 -11.82
C GLU A 29 21.89 0.68 -11.31
N THR A 30 21.85 1.93 -11.78
CA THR A 30 22.75 3.00 -11.31
C THR A 30 22.53 3.30 -9.83
N CYS A 31 21.26 3.46 -9.41
CA CYS A 31 20.90 3.73 -8.03
C CYS A 31 21.33 2.58 -7.10
N PHE A 32 21.07 1.34 -7.53
CA PHE A 32 21.50 0.11 -6.85
C PHE A 32 23.00 0.08 -6.64
N GLY A 33 23.80 0.31 -7.69
CA GLY A 33 25.25 0.28 -7.60
C GLY A 33 25.83 1.31 -6.61
N VAL A 34 25.23 2.50 -6.53
CA VAL A 34 25.63 3.55 -5.59
C VAL A 34 25.21 3.21 -4.16
N ILE A 35 23.94 2.84 -3.95
CA ILE A 35 23.42 2.53 -2.61
C ILE A 35 24.13 1.33 -2.01
N ARG A 36 24.40 0.30 -2.82
CA ARG A 36 25.12 -0.89 -2.36
C ARG A 36 26.49 -0.55 -1.75
N ARG A 37 27.26 0.34 -2.38
CA ARG A 37 28.56 0.80 -1.85
C ARG A 37 28.38 1.65 -0.58
N GLU A 38 27.33 2.44 -0.53
CA GLU A 38 27.01 3.30 0.60
C GLU A 38 26.59 2.51 1.85
N LEU A 39 26.10 1.27 1.70
CA LEU A 39 25.70 0.43 2.83
C LEU A 39 26.84 0.19 3.83
N GLU A 40 28.11 0.20 3.39
CA GLU A 40 29.28 0.06 4.26
C GLU A 40 29.46 1.24 5.23
N HIS A 41 28.92 2.41 4.89
CA HIS A 41 29.11 3.65 5.64
C HIS A 41 27.83 4.15 6.33
N SER A 42 26.67 3.90 5.70
CA SER A 42 25.38 4.48 6.11
C SER A 42 24.31 3.41 6.32
N PHE A 43 24.69 2.23 6.82
CA PHE A 43 23.79 1.08 7.01
C PHE A 43 22.49 1.40 7.77
N ASP A 44 22.59 2.28 8.77
CA ASP A 44 21.45 2.65 9.62
C ASP A 44 20.55 3.73 8.99
N ASP A 45 21.12 4.61 8.17
CA ASP A 45 20.43 5.76 7.60
C ASP A 45 19.66 5.41 6.31
N VAL A 46 20.20 4.50 5.50
CA VAL A 46 19.63 4.12 4.20
C VAL A 46 18.20 3.57 4.32
N PRO A 47 17.88 2.64 5.24
CA PRO A 47 16.51 2.13 5.40
C PRO A 47 15.52 3.24 5.69
N HIS A 48 15.86 4.14 6.62
CA HIS A 48 15.01 5.28 6.98
C HIS A 48 14.78 6.21 5.78
N TYR A 49 15.83 6.48 5.00
CA TYR A 49 15.72 7.36 3.85
C TYR A 49 14.88 6.76 2.71
N ILE A 50 15.06 5.46 2.39
CA ILE A 50 14.22 4.76 1.40
C ILE A 50 12.75 4.81 1.78
N ILE A 51 12.43 4.48 3.04
CA ILE A 51 11.03 4.46 3.50
C ILE A 51 10.45 5.87 3.50
N ASN A 52 11.23 6.88 3.89
CA ASN A 52 10.78 8.27 3.80
C ASN A 52 10.52 8.70 2.35
N CYS A 53 11.35 8.29 1.39
CA CYS A 53 11.08 8.53 -0.03
C CYS A 53 9.77 7.87 -0.48
N ALA A 54 9.51 6.62 -0.08
CA ALA A 54 8.25 5.92 -0.37
C ALA A 54 7.03 6.62 0.26
N GLU A 55 7.16 7.13 1.50
CA GLU A 55 6.10 7.88 2.18
C GLU A 55 5.82 9.24 1.51
N GLN A 56 6.85 9.96 1.06
CA GLN A 56 6.71 11.30 0.48
C GLN A 56 6.41 11.30 -1.03
N ILE A 57 6.79 10.23 -1.76
CA ILE A 57 6.66 10.13 -3.22
C ILE A 57 5.99 8.79 -3.60
N PRO A 58 4.70 8.61 -3.27
CA PRO A 58 4.03 7.30 -3.36
C PRO A 58 3.84 6.77 -4.79
N HIS A 59 3.95 7.62 -5.82
CA HIS A 59 3.87 7.17 -7.21
C HIS A 59 5.18 6.49 -7.69
N LYS A 60 6.30 6.68 -6.97
CA LYS A 60 7.60 6.02 -7.26
C LYS A 60 7.83 4.75 -6.45
N ILE A 61 6.86 4.32 -5.65
CA ILE A 61 6.96 3.12 -4.79
C ILE A 61 7.46 1.87 -5.54
N PRO A 62 7.02 1.54 -6.78
CA PRO A 62 7.58 0.40 -7.52
C PRO A 62 9.08 0.46 -7.75
N LEU A 63 9.62 1.67 -7.98
CA LEU A 63 11.06 1.87 -8.20
C LEU A 63 11.83 1.58 -6.91
N TYR A 64 11.34 2.10 -5.79
CA TYR A 64 11.93 1.83 -4.47
C TYR A 64 11.82 0.36 -4.09
N GLY A 65 10.67 -0.28 -4.33
CA GLY A 65 10.49 -1.71 -4.07
C GLY A 65 11.41 -2.59 -4.90
N THR A 66 11.54 -2.30 -6.20
CA THR A 66 12.46 -3.03 -7.10
C THR A 66 13.91 -2.89 -6.65
N LEU A 67 14.33 -1.67 -6.30
CA LEU A 67 15.66 -1.40 -5.75
C LEU A 67 15.93 -2.21 -4.47
N VAL A 68 14.98 -2.23 -3.52
CA VAL A 68 15.12 -3.02 -2.28
C VAL A 68 15.13 -4.53 -2.60
N GLY A 69 14.37 -4.97 -3.61
CA GLY A 69 14.38 -6.36 -4.08
C GLY A 69 15.75 -6.78 -4.63
N LEU A 70 16.41 -5.90 -5.40
CA LEU A 70 17.79 -6.13 -5.85
C LEU A 70 18.78 -6.17 -4.67
N LEU A 71 18.62 -5.27 -3.69
CA LEU A 71 19.44 -5.28 -2.47
C LEU A 71 19.24 -6.57 -1.66
N ASN A 72 18.04 -7.16 -1.70
CA ASN A 72 17.74 -8.42 -1.01
C ASN A 72 18.59 -9.59 -1.55
N LEU A 73 18.94 -9.57 -2.84
CA LEU A 73 19.77 -10.60 -3.45
C LEU A 73 21.23 -10.55 -2.97
N GLU A 74 21.71 -9.41 -2.48
CA GLU A 74 23.10 -9.24 -2.01
C GLU A 74 23.23 -9.13 -0.49
N ASN A 75 22.23 -8.58 0.22
CA ASN A 75 22.29 -8.36 1.66
C ASN A 75 20.91 -8.51 2.32
N GLU A 76 20.59 -9.75 2.71
CA GLU A 76 19.33 -10.08 3.38
C GLU A 76 19.20 -9.39 4.75
N ASP A 77 20.29 -9.27 5.52
CA ASP A 77 20.28 -8.61 6.84
C ASP A 77 19.89 -7.13 6.73
N PHE A 78 20.37 -6.43 5.70
CA PHE A 78 19.98 -5.06 5.41
C PHE A 78 18.49 -4.97 5.08
N VAL A 79 17.99 -5.84 4.21
CA VAL A 79 16.58 -5.79 3.80
C VAL A 79 15.65 -6.19 4.94
N LYS A 80 16.06 -7.12 5.80
CA LYS A 80 15.38 -7.42 7.05
C LYS A 80 15.21 -6.15 7.90
N LYS A 81 16.24 -5.31 8.00
CA LYS A 81 16.14 -4.01 8.69
C LYS A 81 15.17 -3.05 8.00
N VAL A 82 15.10 -3.04 6.67
CA VAL A 82 14.09 -2.26 5.92
C VAL A 82 12.67 -2.73 6.26
N VAL A 83 12.44 -4.05 6.30
CA VAL A 83 11.15 -4.64 6.66
C VAL A 83 10.77 -4.31 8.10
N GLU A 84 11.66 -4.52 9.06
CA GLU A 84 11.43 -4.20 10.49
C GLU A 84 11.14 -2.70 10.71
N THR A 85 11.85 -1.83 9.99
CA THR A 85 11.63 -0.38 10.05
C THR A 85 10.28 0.00 9.44
N THR A 86 9.89 -0.64 8.33
CA THR A 86 8.58 -0.44 7.70
C THR A 86 7.46 -0.89 8.62
N GLN A 87 7.58 -2.07 9.25
CA GLN A 87 6.61 -2.58 10.22
C GLN A 87 6.44 -1.61 11.39
N ARG A 88 7.54 -1.10 11.97
CA ARG A 88 7.48 -0.13 13.06
C ARG A 88 6.73 1.14 12.66
N LYS A 89 7.08 1.71 11.50
CA LYS A 89 6.40 2.88 10.95
C LYS A 89 4.92 2.63 10.66
N PHE A 90 4.57 1.41 10.23
CA PHE A 90 3.19 1.01 9.99
C PHE A 90 2.40 0.94 11.29
N GLN A 91 2.98 0.35 12.35
CA GLN A 91 2.40 0.34 13.69
C GLN A 91 2.22 1.77 14.23
N ASP A 92 3.25 2.62 14.11
CA ASP A 92 3.15 4.03 14.53
C ASP A 92 2.02 4.78 13.76
N ALA A 93 1.83 4.48 12.48
CA ALA A 93 0.76 5.06 11.67
C ALA A 93 -0.63 4.58 12.12
N LEU A 94 -0.77 3.31 12.50
CA LEU A 94 -1.99 2.76 13.10
C LEU A 94 -2.30 3.40 14.46
N ASP A 95 -1.30 3.51 15.34
CA ASP A 95 -1.45 4.05 16.70
C ASP A 95 -1.78 5.55 16.67
N SER A 96 -1.17 6.30 15.75
CA SER A 96 -1.44 7.72 15.54
C SER A 96 -2.72 8.00 14.74
N GLY A 97 -3.34 6.99 14.14
CA GLY A 97 -4.50 7.16 13.26
C GLY A 97 -4.19 7.91 11.96
N ASN A 98 -2.93 7.92 11.51
CA ASN A 98 -2.53 8.61 10.28
C ASN A 98 -2.96 7.80 9.04
N CYS A 99 -4.16 8.08 8.54
CA CYS A 99 -4.78 7.37 7.42
C CYS A 99 -3.93 7.35 6.15
N ASP A 100 -3.25 8.46 5.81
CA ASP A 100 -2.44 8.54 4.61
C ASP A 100 -1.19 7.66 4.73
N ARG A 101 -0.50 7.70 5.87
CA ARG A 101 0.66 6.85 6.13
C ARG A 101 0.28 5.37 6.14
N ILE A 102 -0.85 5.00 6.74
CA ILE A 102 -1.36 3.62 6.71
C ILE A 102 -1.53 3.15 5.26
N ARG A 103 -2.25 3.94 4.43
CA ARG A 103 -2.50 3.60 3.02
C ARG A 103 -1.20 3.48 2.21
N ILE A 104 -0.27 4.41 2.40
CA ILE A 104 1.00 4.44 1.67
C ILE A 104 1.90 3.27 2.09
N LEU A 105 2.00 2.98 3.39
CA LEU A 105 2.82 1.88 3.89
C LEU A 105 2.23 0.51 3.50
N MET A 106 0.91 0.35 3.47
CA MET A 106 0.29 -0.88 2.92
C MET A 106 0.61 -1.09 1.45
N ARG A 107 0.60 -0.02 0.65
CA ARG A 107 1.04 -0.08 -0.76
C ARG A 107 2.52 -0.48 -0.85
N PHE A 108 3.38 0.08 0.00
CA PHE A 108 4.79 -0.27 0.03
C PHE A 108 5.02 -1.74 0.43
N LEU A 109 4.30 -2.27 1.43
CA LEU A 109 4.29 -3.69 1.79
C LEU A 109 3.86 -4.57 0.60
N THR A 110 2.84 -4.14 -0.14
CA THR A 110 2.35 -4.86 -1.34
C THR A 110 3.42 -4.92 -2.43
N VAL A 111 4.10 -3.82 -2.71
CA VAL A 111 5.20 -3.82 -3.67
C VAL A 111 6.39 -4.64 -3.18
N MET A 112 6.71 -4.62 -1.88
CA MET A 112 7.75 -5.49 -1.34
C MET A 112 7.43 -6.99 -1.51
N MET A 113 6.16 -7.37 -1.43
CA MET A 113 5.71 -8.72 -1.78
C MET A 113 5.95 -9.02 -3.27
N CYS A 114 5.56 -8.12 -4.19
CA CYS A 114 5.82 -8.27 -5.62
C CYS A 114 7.32 -8.36 -5.94
N SER A 115 8.16 -7.63 -5.21
CA SER A 115 9.63 -7.65 -5.32
C SER A 115 10.29 -8.83 -4.59
N LYS A 116 9.52 -9.85 -4.19
CA LYS A 116 9.98 -11.08 -3.52
C LYS A 116 10.74 -10.85 -2.20
N ILE A 117 10.45 -9.74 -1.51
CA ILE A 117 10.98 -9.44 -0.17
C ILE A 117 10.05 -10.03 0.90
N LEU A 118 8.74 -9.97 0.69
CA LEU A 118 7.73 -10.50 1.61
C LEU A 118 7.02 -11.70 1.00
N GLN A 119 6.64 -12.66 1.85
CA GLN A 119 5.76 -13.75 1.45
C GLN A 119 4.33 -13.23 1.23
N PRO A 120 3.63 -13.67 0.16
CA PRO A 120 2.26 -13.26 -0.11
C PRO A 120 1.30 -13.51 1.06
N GLY A 121 1.38 -14.69 1.70
CA GLY A 121 0.51 -15.03 2.83
C GLY A 121 0.68 -14.10 4.04
N SER A 122 1.89 -13.59 4.29
CA SER A 122 2.12 -12.61 5.35
C SER A 122 1.38 -11.29 5.09
N LEU A 123 1.26 -10.87 3.83
CA LEU A 123 0.47 -9.70 3.47
C LEU A 123 -1.04 -9.98 3.59
N VAL A 124 -1.48 -11.18 3.20
CA VAL A 124 -2.88 -11.60 3.35
C VAL A 124 -3.30 -11.59 4.83
N VAL A 125 -2.46 -12.03 5.75
CA VAL A 125 -2.73 -11.95 7.19
C VAL A 125 -2.97 -10.50 7.66
N VAL A 126 -2.25 -9.52 7.10
CA VAL A 126 -2.51 -8.10 7.38
C VAL A 126 -3.89 -7.69 6.86
N PHE A 127 -4.28 -8.13 5.66
CA PHE A 127 -5.60 -7.86 5.11
C PHE A 127 -6.71 -8.50 5.95
N GLU A 128 -6.57 -9.77 6.33
CA GLU A 128 -7.51 -10.47 7.21
C GLU A 128 -7.65 -9.77 8.57
N THR A 129 -6.54 -9.27 9.15
CA THR A 129 -6.55 -8.55 10.42
C THR A 129 -7.35 -7.24 10.33
N LEU A 130 -7.12 -6.46 9.28
CA LEU A 130 -7.85 -5.21 9.05
C LEU A 130 -9.32 -5.45 8.70
N LEU A 131 -9.61 -6.48 7.91
CA LEU A 131 -10.96 -6.88 7.55
C LEU A 131 -11.75 -7.39 8.76
N SER A 132 -11.14 -8.20 9.63
CA SER A 132 -11.73 -8.62 10.90
C SER A 132 -12.01 -7.42 11.81
N SER A 133 -11.12 -6.42 11.82
CA SER A 133 -11.33 -5.17 12.55
C SER A 133 -12.49 -4.36 11.96
N ALA A 134 -12.65 -4.35 10.64
CA ALA A 134 -13.78 -3.71 9.98
C ALA A 134 -15.12 -4.40 10.30
N ALA A 135 -15.16 -5.73 10.22
CA ALA A 135 -16.35 -6.53 10.50
C ALA A 135 -16.83 -6.34 11.95
N THR A 136 -15.94 -6.42 12.94
CA THR A 136 -16.26 -6.22 14.36
C THR A 136 -16.78 -4.81 14.67
N THR A 137 -16.44 -3.83 13.84
CA THR A 137 -16.89 -2.44 14.02
C THR A 137 -18.36 -2.26 13.60
N VAL A 138 -18.83 -3.03 12.60
CA VAL A 138 -20.17 -2.90 11.99
C VAL A 138 -21.11 -4.04 12.40
N ASP A 139 -20.64 -4.99 13.20
CA ASP A 139 -21.42 -6.08 13.80
C ASP A 139 -22.74 -5.57 14.40
N GLU A 140 -23.87 -6.15 13.99
CA GLU A 140 -25.21 -5.67 14.38
C GLU A 140 -25.52 -5.90 15.87
N ASP A 141 -24.88 -6.89 16.50
CA ASP A 141 -25.10 -7.27 17.90
C ASP A 141 -24.13 -6.57 18.86
N LYS A 142 -22.90 -6.29 18.42
CA LYS A 142 -21.78 -5.81 19.27
C LYS A 142 -21.11 -4.53 18.78
N GLY A 143 -21.28 -4.17 17.52
CA GLY A 143 -20.61 -3.06 16.85
C GLY A 143 -21.30 -1.72 17.06
N ASN A 144 -20.64 -0.65 16.63
CA ASN A 144 -21.21 0.70 16.64
C ASN A 144 -21.32 1.20 15.19
N PRO A 145 -22.54 1.28 14.62
CA PRO A 145 -22.71 1.71 13.24
C PRO A 145 -22.15 3.10 12.92
N SER A 146 -21.99 3.98 13.92
CA SER A 146 -21.34 5.29 13.73
C SER A 146 -19.85 5.18 13.38
N TRP A 147 -19.23 4.02 13.55
CA TRP A 147 -17.83 3.75 13.23
C TRP A 147 -17.62 3.12 11.86
N GLN A 148 -18.68 3.00 11.05
CA GLN A 148 -18.60 2.46 9.70
C GLN A 148 -17.52 3.15 8.84
N ALA A 149 -17.30 4.47 9.00
CA ALA A 149 -16.23 5.17 8.27
C ALA A 149 -14.82 4.61 8.56
N ARG A 150 -14.57 4.10 9.76
CA ARG A 150 -13.31 3.43 10.12
C ARG A 150 -13.19 2.06 9.46
N ALA A 151 -14.28 1.30 9.44
CA ALA A 151 -14.34 0.01 8.76
C ALA A 151 -14.17 0.17 7.24
N ASP A 152 -14.85 1.16 6.66
CA ASP A 152 -14.71 1.56 5.25
C ASP A 152 -13.27 1.94 4.91
N PHE A 153 -12.58 2.63 5.82
CA PHE A 153 -11.18 2.99 5.64
C PHE A 153 -10.27 1.76 5.54
N TYR A 154 -10.43 0.76 6.43
CA TYR A 154 -9.65 -0.48 6.36
C TYR A 154 -9.91 -1.26 5.09
N VAL A 155 -11.18 -1.41 4.71
CA VAL A 155 -11.61 -2.06 3.46
C VAL A 155 -11.03 -1.33 2.24
N THR A 156 -11.09 0.00 2.23
CA THR A 156 -10.49 0.82 1.16
C THR A 156 -8.98 0.64 1.10
N CYS A 157 -8.28 0.55 2.23
CA CYS A 157 -6.84 0.33 2.24
C CYS A 157 -6.48 -1.02 1.59
N ILE A 158 -7.20 -2.10 1.91
CA ILE A 158 -7.02 -3.42 1.29
C ILE A 158 -7.26 -3.33 -0.22
N LEU A 159 -8.42 -2.81 -0.65
CA LEU A 159 -8.77 -2.67 -2.06
C LEU A 159 -7.75 -1.82 -2.84
N SER A 160 -7.21 -0.77 -2.23
CA SER A 160 -6.21 0.11 -2.84
C SER A 160 -4.85 -0.54 -3.07
N CYS A 161 -4.59 -1.70 -2.45
CA CYS A 161 -3.39 -2.49 -2.66
C CYS A 161 -3.50 -3.40 -3.90
N LEU A 162 -4.71 -3.84 -4.26
CA LEU A 162 -4.93 -4.79 -5.35
C LEU A 162 -4.38 -4.34 -6.72
N PRO A 163 -4.44 -3.04 -7.11
CA PRO A 163 -3.82 -2.59 -8.36
C PRO A 163 -2.30 -2.79 -8.41
N TRP A 164 -1.63 -2.95 -7.27
CA TRP A 164 -0.17 -3.05 -7.18
C TRP A 164 0.34 -4.49 -7.08
N GLY A 165 -0.47 -5.41 -6.58
CA GLY A 165 -0.05 -6.80 -6.33
C GLY A 165 -1.17 -7.83 -6.32
N GLY A 166 -2.38 -7.48 -6.77
CA GLY A 166 -3.51 -8.40 -6.81
C GLY A 166 -3.27 -9.59 -7.73
N ALA A 167 -2.65 -9.39 -8.90
CA ALA A 167 -2.30 -10.47 -9.82
C ALA A 167 -1.33 -11.48 -9.16
N GLU A 168 -0.32 -10.96 -8.47
CA GLU A 168 0.67 -11.77 -7.75
C GLU A 168 0.05 -12.58 -6.60
N LEU A 169 -0.92 -12.00 -5.87
CA LEU A 169 -1.65 -12.68 -4.82
C LEU A 169 -2.54 -13.80 -5.37
N ILE A 170 -3.23 -13.56 -6.48
CA ILE A 170 -4.08 -14.57 -7.14
C ILE A 170 -3.22 -15.73 -7.66
N GLU A 171 -2.04 -15.44 -8.19
CA GLU A 171 -1.13 -16.46 -8.71
C GLU A 171 -0.50 -17.31 -7.58
N GLN A 172 -0.05 -16.67 -6.49
CA GLN A 172 0.71 -17.37 -5.44
C GLN A 172 -0.15 -17.93 -4.31
N VAL A 173 -1.23 -17.25 -3.91
CA VAL A 173 -2.07 -17.62 -2.76
C VAL A 173 -3.57 -17.46 -3.06
N PRO A 174 -4.09 -18.12 -4.11
CA PRO A 174 -5.47 -17.94 -4.59
C PRO A 174 -6.53 -18.19 -3.51
N GLU A 175 -6.39 -19.25 -2.71
CA GLU A 175 -7.37 -19.61 -1.68
C GLU A 175 -7.43 -18.58 -0.53
N GLU A 176 -6.28 -18.01 -0.15
CA GLU A 176 -6.20 -17.02 0.93
C GLU A 176 -6.77 -15.68 0.47
N ILE A 177 -6.43 -15.24 -0.75
CA ILE A 177 -6.97 -13.98 -1.28
C ILE A 177 -8.47 -14.10 -1.61
N GLU A 178 -8.95 -15.25 -2.07
CA GLU A 178 -10.39 -15.50 -2.28
C GLU A 178 -11.18 -15.35 -0.99
N ARG A 179 -10.64 -15.85 0.14
CA ARG A 179 -11.26 -15.67 1.47
C ARG A 179 -11.35 -14.20 1.87
N VAL A 180 -10.30 -13.42 1.62
CA VAL A 180 -10.31 -11.97 1.85
C VAL A 180 -11.36 -11.29 0.97
N MET A 181 -11.43 -11.63 -0.32
CA MET A 181 -12.40 -11.07 -1.26
C MET A 181 -13.85 -11.38 -0.85
N ALA A 182 -14.13 -12.61 -0.44
CA ALA A 182 -15.44 -13.00 0.08
C ALA A 182 -15.81 -12.21 1.35
N GLY A 183 -14.86 -11.99 2.25
CA GLY A 183 -15.11 -11.17 3.45
C GLY A 183 -15.30 -9.67 3.14
N LEU A 184 -14.59 -9.14 2.13
CA LEU A 184 -14.82 -7.77 1.63
C LEU A 184 -16.21 -7.63 1.03
N GLU A 185 -16.65 -8.60 0.23
CA GLU A 185 -18.01 -8.63 -0.33
C GLU A 185 -19.08 -8.70 0.76
N ALA A 186 -18.88 -9.58 1.76
CA ALA A 186 -19.78 -9.68 2.91
C ALA A 186 -19.89 -8.35 3.66
N TYR A 187 -18.77 -7.68 3.93
CA TYR A 187 -18.76 -6.35 4.54
C TYR A 187 -19.54 -5.33 3.71
N LEU A 188 -19.27 -5.27 2.39
CA LEU A 188 -19.94 -4.31 1.50
C LEU A 188 -21.46 -4.54 1.43
N SER A 189 -21.92 -5.78 1.58
CA SER A 189 -23.35 -6.12 1.56
C SER A 189 -24.13 -5.62 2.79
N ILE A 190 -23.49 -5.55 3.96
CA ILE A 190 -24.10 -5.09 5.22
C ILE A 190 -23.86 -3.60 5.49
N ARG A 191 -22.99 -2.97 4.69
CA ARG A 191 -22.64 -1.56 4.82
C ARG A 191 -23.86 -0.67 4.59
N ARG A 192 -24.06 0.33 5.46
CA ARG A 192 -25.11 1.33 5.23
C ARG A 192 -24.74 2.24 4.06
N HIS A 193 -25.67 2.35 3.11
CA HIS A 193 -25.58 3.27 1.99
C HIS A 193 -26.31 4.57 2.31
N THR A 194 -25.59 5.53 2.88
CA THR A 194 -26.07 6.93 2.98
C THR A 194 -25.41 7.73 1.87
N SER A 195 -26.17 8.05 0.82
CA SER A 195 -25.80 9.08 -0.16
C SER A 195 -26.13 10.44 0.46
N ASP A 196 -25.09 11.19 0.83
CA ASP A 196 -25.27 12.59 1.22
C ASP A 196 -25.36 13.41 -0.05
N THR A 197 -26.47 14.11 -0.26
CA THR A 197 -26.66 15.02 -1.40
C THR A 197 -25.59 16.09 -1.45
N GLY A 198 -24.97 16.45 -0.31
CA GLY A 198 -23.83 17.36 -0.25
C GLY A 198 -22.52 16.81 -0.82
N LEU A 199 -22.43 15.49 -1.08
CA LEU A 199 -21.29 14.83 -1.72
C LEU A 199 -21.54 14.53 -3.21
N SER A 200 -22.76 14.78 -3.71
CA SER A 200 -23.06 14.66 -5.13
C SER A 200 -22.81 15.99 -5.83
N PHE A 201 -21.95 15.99 -6.85
CA PHE A 201 -21.73 17.16 -7.71
C PHE A 201 -22.84 17.37 -8.74
N PHE A 202 -23.72 16.38 -8.90
CA PHE A 202 -24.87 16.40 -9.79
C PHE A 202 -26.13 16.09 -8.97
N GLU A 203 -27.25 16.72 -9.30
CA GLU A 203 -28.53 16.31 -8.75
C GLU A 203 -28.84 14.89 -9.27
N GLU A 204 -29.31 14.01 -8.38
CA GLU A 204 -29.82 12.71 -8.82
C GLU A 204 -31.07 13.00 -9.66
N ASP A 205 -30.94 12.94 -10.99
CA ASP A 205 -32.10 12.95 -11.89
C ASP A 205 -32.90 11.67 -11.58
N ASP A 206 -33.96 11.82 -10.81
CA ASP A 206 -34.97 10.80 -10.50
C ASP A 206 -35.80 10.42 -11.76
N GLU A 207 -35.18 10.32 -12.94
CA GLU A 207 -35.80 9.87 -14.19
C GLU A 207 -35.46 8.39 -14.48
N SER A 208 -35.76 7.50 -13.54
CA SER A 208 -35.98 6.09 -13.88
C SER A 208 -36.92 5.37 -12.91
N GLY A 209 -38.22 5.63 -13.07
CA GLY A 209 -39.24 4.57 -13.03
C GLY A 209 -39.82 4.17 -11.67
N LYS A 210 -40.77 4.97 -11.16
CA LYS A 210 -41.91 4.43 -10.39
C LYS A 210 -43.24 4.75 -11.09
N GLY A 211 -43.42 4.13 -12.26
CA GLY A 211 -44.75 3.81 -12.76
C GLY A 211 -45.30 2.59 -12.02
N LEU A 212 -45.80 2.77 -10.79
CA LEU A 212 -46.66 1.80 -10.10
C LEU A 212 -47.60 2.59 -9.18
N VAL A 213 -48.71 3.07 -9.75
CA VAL A 213 -49.93 3.37 -9.00
C VAL A 213 -50.96 2.33 -9.43
N GLU A 214 -51.12 1.30 -8.60
CA GLU A 214 -52.36 0.51 -8.55
C GLU A 214 -53.38 1.26 -7.69
N LYS A 215 -54.36 1.89 -8.34
CA LYS A 215 -55.81 1.74 -8.11
C LYS A 215 -56.61 2.69 -8.97
#